data_AF-A0A5D0MMI1-F1
#
_entry.id   AF-A0A5D0MMI1-F1
#
_cell.length_a   1.000
_cell.length_b   1.000
_cell.length_c   1.000
_cell.angle_alpha   90.00
_cell.angle_beta   90.00
_cell.angle_gamma   90.00
#
_symmetry.space_group_name_H-M   'P 1'
#
loop_
_entity.id
_entity.type
_entity.pdbx_description
1 polymer ?
#
loop_
_entity_poly.entity_id
_entity_poly.type
_entity_poly.pdbx_seq_one_letter_code
_entity_poly.pdbx_strand_id
1 'polypeptide(L)' 'VPAGTVWVHCGSGYRATAAASLLANAGRQAVVINDTFDQAETAGLEIVTAA' A
#
# COMPACT_ATOMS: atom_id res chain seq x y z
N VAL A 1 13.27 -0.20 -5.95
CA VAL A 1 11.87 -0.59 -6.28
C VAL A 1 11.78 -0.86 -7.77
N PRO A 2 11.36 -2.06 -8.20
CA PRO A 2 11.23 -2.40 -9.62
C PRO A 2 10.41 -1.36 -10.40
N ALA A 3 10.59 -1.31 -11.71
CA ALA A 3 9.76 -0.49 -12.59
C ALA A 3 8.29 -0.93 -12.51
N GLY A 4 7.35 0.01 -12.68
CA GLY A 4 5.90 -0.23 -12.60
C GLY A 4 5.21 0.48 -11.43
N THR A 5 3.91 0.20 -11.29
CA THR A 5 3.04 0.76 -10.26
C THR A 5 3.40 0.23 -8.88
N VAL A 6 3.55 1.12 -7.91
CA VAL A 6 3.82 0.76 -6.51
C VAL A 6 2.51 0.81 -5.73
N TRP A 7 2.08 -0.33 -5.18
CA TRP A 7 0.92 -0.40 -4.29
C TRP A 7 1.40 -0.22 -2.86
N VAL A 8 0.76 0.66 -2.10
CA VAL A 8 1.18 0.99 -0.74
C VAL A 8 0.01 0.80 0.20
N HIS A 9 0.25 0.07 1.29
CA HIS A 9 -0.71 -0.09 2.38
C HIS A 9 -0.05 0.25 3.71
N CYS A 10 -0.88 0.41 4.74
CA CYS A 10 -0.43 0.40 6.12
C CYS A 10 -1.56 -0.21 6.97
N GLY A 11 -1.69 0.18 8.24
CA GLY A 11 -2.79 -0.27 9.09
C GLY A 11 -4.14 0.37 8.78
N SER A 12 -4.17 1.63 8.31
CA SER A 12 -5.40 2.44 8.19
C SER A 12 -5.33 3.55 7.12
N GLY A 13 -4.50 3.36 6.09
CA GLY A 13 -4.31 4.35 5.02
C GLY A 13 -3.39 5.55 5.31
N TYR A 14 -3.32 6.10 6.54
CA TYR A 14 -2.58 7.35 6.80
C TYR A 14 -1.10 7.32 6.36
N ARG A 15 -0.35 6.29 6.78
CA ARG A 15 1.07 6.13 6.40
C ARG A 15 1.23 5.78 4.92
N ALA A 16 0.26 5.08 4.34
CA ALA A 16 0.26 4.75 2.92
C ALA A 16 0.15 6.01 2.05
N THR A 17 -0.72 6.95 2.45
CA THR A 17 -0.84 8.27 1.81
C THR A 17 0.46 9.07 1.90
N ALA A 18 1.10 9.12 3.08
CA ALA A 18 2.36 9.81 3.25
C ALA A 18 3.48 9.23 2.35
N ALA A 19 3.60 7.90 2.30
CA ALA A 19 4.56 7.23 1.42
C ALA A 19 4.23 7.43 -0.07
N ALA A 20 2.97 7.44 -0.46
CA ALA A 20 2.55 7.71 -1.83
C ALA A 20 2.91 9.13 -2.28
N SER A 21 2.81 10.14 -1.40
CA SER A 21 3.28 11.49 -1.71
C SER A 21 4.79 11.54 -2.00
N LEU A 22 5.60 10.79 -1.24
CA LEU A 22 7.04 10.67 -1.50
C LEU A 22 7.33 9.96 -2.83
N LEU A 23 6.58 8.90 -3.13
CA LEU A 23 6.69 8.17 -4.41
C LEU A 23 6.30 9.06 -5.60
N ALA A 24 5.20 9.81 -5.48
CA ALA A 24 4.77 10.76 -6.50
C ALA A 24 5.82 11.85 -6.73
N ASN A 25 6.41 12.40 -5.67
CA ASN A 25 7.52 13.36 -5.76
C ASN A 25 8.76 12.75 -6.45
N ALA A 26 8.99 11.44 -6.29
CA ALA A 26 10.04 10.71 -6.99
C ALA A 26 9.67 10.28 -8.43
N GLY A 27 8.55 10.78 -8.98
CA GLY A 27 8.09 10.46 -10.33
C GLY A 27 7.54 9.03 -10.48
N ARG A 28 7.15 8.38 -9.37
CA ARG A 28 6.61 7.02 -9.37
C ARG A 28 5.09 7.04 -9.35
N GLN A 29 4.49 6.14 -10.13
CA GLN A 29 3.07 5.84 -10.05
C GLN A 29 2.79 5.02 -8.79
N ALA A 30 1.92 5.52 -7.93
CA ALA A 30 1.53 4.88 -6.68
C ALA A 30 0.02 4.66 -6.60
N VAL A 31 -0.39 3.50 -6.07
CA VAL A 31 -1.77 3.21 -5.69
C VAL A 31 -1.83 3.13 -4.17
N VAL A 32 -2.66 3.96 -3.56
CA VAL A 32 -2.87 4.00 -2.10
C VAL A 32 -4.01 3.05 -1.73
N ILE A 33 -3.73 2.11 -0.83
CA ILE A 33 -4.78 1.33 -0.16
C ILE A 33 -5.22 2.10 1.08
N ASN A 34 -6.34 2.80 0.95
CA ASN A 34 -7.00 3.53 2.04
C ASN A 34 -8.10 2.67 2.65
N ASP A 35 -7.69 1.65 3.38
CA ASP A 35 -8.57 0.76 4.14
C ASP A 35 -7.86 0.32 5.43
N THR A 36 -8.58 -0.37 6.32
CA THR A 36 -7.96 -1.02 7.47
C THR A 36 -7.32 -2.34 7.05
N PHE A 37 -6.17 -2.67 7.63
CA PHE A 37 -5.49 -3.94 7.34
C PHE A 37 -6.37 -5.15 7.68
N ASP A 38 -7.19 -5.05 8.73
CA ASP A 38 -8.11 -6.11 9.17
C ASP A 38 -9.16 -6.47 8.09
N GLN A 39 -9.44 -5.57 7.13
CA GLN A 39 -10.36 -5.86 6.02
C GLN A 39 -9.73 -6.72 4.91
N ALA A 40 -8.42 -6.93 4.91
CA ALA A 40 -7.72 -7.59 3.82
C ALA A 40 -8.22 -9.02 3.54
N GLU A 41 -8.43 -9.84 4.58
CA GLU A 41 -8.99 -11.20 4.41
C GLU A 41 -10.42 -11.16 3.86
N THR A 42 -11.25 -10.24 4.36
CA THR A 42 -12.63 -10.06 3.90
C THR A 42 -12.67 -9.62 2.43
N ALA A 43 -11.67 -8.85 1.98
CA ALA A 43 -11.50 -8.47 0.59
C ALA A 43 -10.93 -9.60 -0.30
N GLY A 44 -10.68 -10.79 0.26
CA GLY A 44 -10.16 -11.95 -0.46
C GLY A 44 -8.63 -11.93 -0.66
N LEU A 45 -7.91 -11.13 0.12
CA LEU A 45 -6.44 -11.10 0.10
C LEU A 45 -5.89 -12.13 1.10
N GLU A 46 -4.92 -12.92 0.66
CA GLU A 46 -4.17 -13.84 1.52
C GLU A 46 -3.27 -13.06 2.48
N ILE A 47 -3.34 -13.39 3.78
CA ILE A 47 -2.43 -12.85 4.79
C ILE A 47 -1.27 -13.82 4.96
N VAL A 48 -0.08 -13.32 4.64
CA VAL A 48 1.17 -14.04 4.81
C VAL A 48 2.00 -13.41 5.93
N THR A 49 2.47 -14.23 6.85
CA THR A 49 3.52 -13.84 7.81
C THR A 49 4.87 -14.22 7.22
N ALA A 50 5.88 -13.36 7.38
CA ALA A 50 7.25 -13.75 7.05
C ALA A 50 7.68 -14.93 7.96
N ALA A 51 8.28 -15.95 7.35
CA ALA A 51 8.91 -17.06 8.07
C ALA A 51 10.20 -16.61 8.78
#